data_AF-A0A3G9G2R2-F1
#
_entry.id   AF-A0A3G9G2R2-F1
#
_cell.length_a   1.000
_cell.length_b   1.000
_cell.length_c   1.000
_cell.angle_alpha   90.00
_cell.angle_beta   90.00
_cell.angle_gamma   90.00
#
_symmetry.space_group_name_H-M   'P 1'
#
loop_
_entity.id
_entity.type
_entity.pdbx_description
1 polymer ?
#
loop_
_entity_poly.entity_id
_entity_poly.type
_entity_poly.pdbx_seq_one_letter_code
_entity_poly.pdbx_strand_id
1 'polypeptide(L)' 'MAVTSFNIDDKMDQTLESLKAHYGATSKAEILRKAVALLSVASKNEAEDGTILLSDGKGKDIRVIVK' A
#
# COMPACT_ATOMS: atom_id res chain seq x y z
N MET A 1 7.99 -17.47 15.23
CA MET A 1 7.48 -16.81 14.00
C MET A 1 8.57 -16.88 12.95
N ALA A 2 8.28 -17.29 11.73
CA ALA A 2 9.29 -17.34 10.67
C ALA A 2 9.79 -15.92 10.37
N VAL A 3 11.09 -15.67 10.53
CA VAL A 3 11.72 -14.42 10.12
C VAL A 3 11.98 -14.56 8.62
N THR A 4 11.09 -14.00 7.80
CA THR A 4 11.25 -13.97 6.35
C THR A 4 12.09 -12.74 5.98
N SER A 5 13.33 -12.95 5.57
CA SER A 5 14.15 -11.91 4.94
C SER A 5 13.85 -11.85 3.44
N PHE A 6 13.78 -10.65 2.88
CA PHE A 6 13.68 -10.42 1.44
C PHE A 6 14.59 -9.25 1.08
N ASN A 7 15.16 -9.29 -0.12
CA ASN A 7 16.00 -8.20 -0.61
C ASN A 7 15.11 -7.14 -1.25
N ILE A 8 15.42 -5.88 -0.97
CA ILE A 8 14.80 -4.72 -1.62
C ILE A 8 15.91 -3.81 -2.14
N ASP A 9 15.62 -3.09 -3.21
CA ASP A 9 16.51 -2.04 -3.69
C ASP A 9 16.46 -0.79 -2.80
N ASP A 10 17.45 0.09 -2.97
CA ASP A 10 17.58 1.31 -2.17
C ASP A 10 16.38 2.26 -2.32
N LYS A 11 15.73 2.27 -3.49
CA LYS A 11 14.59 3.16 -3.76
C LYS A 11 13.37 2.70 -2.98
N MET A 12 13.10 1.40 -2.97
CA MET A 12 12.03 0.80 -2.18
C MET A 12 12.32 0.97 -0.69
N ASP A 13 13.58 0.82 -0.27
CA ASP A 13 13.99 1.03 1.11
C ASP A 13 13.69 2.45 1.61
N GLN A 14 14.04 3.46 0.81
CA GLN A 14 13.74 4.89 1.08
C GLN A 14 12.23 5.17 1.09
N THR A 15 11.49 4.54 0.17
CA THR A 15 10.04 4.68 0.10
C THR A 15 9.39 4.12 1.37
N LEU A 16 9.82 2.94 1.82
CA LEU A 16 9.32 2.33 3.05
C LEU A 16 9.67 3.14 4.29
N GLU A 17 10.86 3.77 4.35
CA GLU A 17 11.18 4.70 5.44
C GLU A 17 10.28 5.94 5.44
N SER A 18 10.05 6.53 4.26
CA SER A 18 9.18 7.71 4.14
C SER A 18 7.75 7.39 4.59
N LEU A 19 7.23 6.23 4.16
CA LEU A 19 5.91 5.74 4.58
C LEU A 19 5.88 5.40 6.08
N LYS A 20 6.95 4.81 6.63
CA LYS A 20 7.07 4.53 8.06
C LYS A 20 6.92 5.80 8.88
N ALA A 21 7.64 6.87 8.50
CA ALA A 21 7.56 8.17 9.16
C ALA A 21 6.16 8.80 9.00
N HIS A 22 5.59 8.80 7.79
CA HIS A 22 4.27 9.38 7.52
C HIS A 22 3.15 8.72 8.33
N TYR A 23 3.16 7.39 8.43
CA TYR A 23 2.12 6.63 9.15
C TYR A 23 2.46 6.37 10.63
N GLY A 24 3.58 6.90 11.15
CA GLY A 24 4.01 6.67 12.53
C GLY A 24 4.24 5.19 12.88
N ALA A 25 4.65 4.39 11.90
CA ALA A 25 4.81 2.95 12.07
C ALA A 25 6.13 2.62 12.79
N THR A 26 6.13 1.51 13.53
CA THR A 26 7.30 1.08 14.32
C THR A 26 8.38 0.42 13.47
N SER A 27 8.01 -0.09 12.29
CA SER A 27 8.93 -0.81 11.39
C SER A 27 8.47 -0.80 9.93
N LYS A 28 9.40 -1.00 8.99
CA LYS A 28 9.09 -1.19 7.55
C LYS A 28 8.20 -2.41 7.32
N ALA A 29 8.38 -3.47 8.12
CA ALA A 29 7.53 -4.65 8.06
C ALA A 29 6.06 -4.33 8.39
N GLU A 30 5.82 -3.39 9.31
CA GLU A 30 4.47 -2.92 9.61
C GLU A 30 3.83 -2.20 8.40
N ILE A 31 4.61 -1.37 7.70
CA ILE A 31 4.17 -0.73 6.45
C ILE A 31 3.81 -1.77 5.39
N LEU A 32 4.64 -2.80 5.21
CA LEU A 32 4.34 -3.87 4.26
C LEU A 32 3.07 -4.63 4.61
N ARG A 33 2.82 -4.92 5.89
CA ARG A 33 1.55 -5.54 6.31
C ARG A 33 0.35 -4.65 5.97
N LYS A 34 0.45 -3.34 6.21
CA LYS A 34 -0.61 -2.38 5.85
C LYS A 34 -0.82 -2.33 4.33
N ALA A 35 0.27 -2.34 3.54
CA ALA A 35 0.19 -2.37 2.09
C ALA A 35 -0.50 -3.65 1.57
N VAL A 36 -0.15 -4.82 2.11
CA VAL A 36 -0.81 -6.09 1.76
C VAL A 36 -2.30 -6.06 2.14
N ALA A 37 -2.64 -5.53 3.31
CA ALA A 37 -4.04 -5.38 3.72
C ALA A 37 -4.82 -4.45 2.77
N LEU A 38 -4.21 -3.34 2.35
CA LEU A 38 -4.79 -2.42 1.37
C LEU A 38 -5.01 -3.11 0.02
N LEU A 39 -4.02 -3.86 -0.46
CA LEU A 39 -4.14 -4.64 -1.70
C LEU A 39 -5.23 -5.72 -1.61
N SER A 40 -5.39 -6.34 -0.44
CA SER A 40 -6.49 -7.29 -0.22
C SER A 40 -7.87 -6.64 -0.31
N VAL A 41 -8.04 -5.43 0.25
CA VAL A 41 -9.29 -4.67 0.12
C VAL A 41 -9.50 -4.22 -1.32
N ALA A 42 -8.45 -3.70 -1.96
CA ALA A 42 -8.43 -3.30 -3.36
C ALA A 42 -8.93 -4.45 -4.26
N SER A 43 -8.33 -5.64 -4.16
CA SER A 43 -8.70 -6.81 -4.98
C SER A 43 -10.15 -7.27 -4.84
N LYS A 44 -10.81 -6.94 -3.73
CA LYS A 44 -12.23 -7.28 -3.49
C LYS A 44 -13.20 -6.24 -4.05
N ASN A 45 -12.72 -5.02 -4.31
CA ASN A 45 -13.53 -3.88 -4.72
C ASN A 45 -13.13 -3.34 -6.10
N GLU A 46 -12.21 -4.03 -6.77
CA GLU A 46 -11.74 -3.72 -8.11
C GLU A 46 -12.83 -4.04 -9.13
N ALA A 47 -13.06 -3.13 -10.07
CA ALA A 47 -13.96 -3.36 -11.19
C ALA A 47 -13.35 -4.36 -12.19
N GLU A 48 -14.16 -4.92 -13.09
CA GLU A 48 -13.69 -5.90 -14.10
C GLU A 48 -12.55 -5.38 -14.99
N ASP A 49 -12.39 -4.05 -15.10
CA ASP A 49 -11.35 -3.39 -15.89
C ASP A 49 -10.04 -3.12 -15.11
N GLY A 50 -9.99 -3.48 -13.83
CA GLY A 50 -8.85 -3.25 -12.94
C GLY A 50 -8.84 -1.87 -12.25
N THR A 51 -9.96 -1.16 -12.28
CA THR A 51 -10.09 0.19 -11.73
C THR A 51 -10.56 0.16 -10.28
N ILE A 52 -9.97 1.03 -9.46
CA ILE A 52 -10.46 1.38 -8.12
C ILE A 52 -10.76 2.86 -8.07
N LEU A 53 -11.95 3.22 -7.57
CA LEU A 53 -12.36 4.60 -7.29
C LEU A 53 -12.13 4.88 -5.81
N LEU A 54 -11.25 5.83 -5.52
CA LEU A 54 -11.01 6.34 -4.17
C LEU A 54 -11.66 7.71 -4.04
N SER A 55 -12.69 7.86 -3.20
CA SER A 55 -13.27 9.17 -2.90
C SER A 55 -12.52 9.80 -1.73
N ASP A 56 -12.02 11.02 -1.88
CA ASP A 56 -11.24 11.74 -0.85
C ASP A 56 -12.08 12.25 0.35
N GLY A 57 -13.35 11.87 0.45
CA GLY A 57 -14.30 12.36 1.44
C GLY A 57 -14.76 13.82 1.25
N LYS A 58 -14.14 14.56 0.31
CA LYS A 58 -14.54 15.91 -0.13
C LYS A 58 -15.23 15.90 -1.50
N GLY A 59 -15.60 14.73 -1.99
CA GLY A 59 -16.30 14.53 -3.26
C GLY A 59 -15.39 14.55 -4.49
N LYS A 60 -14.07 14.44 -4.31
CA LYS A 60 -13.15 14.27 -5.43
C LYS A 60 -12.82 12.78 -5.58
N ASP A 61 -13.28 12.20 -6.68
CA ASP A 61 -12.97 10.83 -7.02
C ASP A 61 -11.60 10.74 -7.70
N ILE A 62 -10.72 9.96 -7.09
CA ILE A 62 -9.41 9.61 -7.61
C ILE A 62 -9.52 8.22 -8.23
N ARG A 63 -9.45 8.17 -9.57
CA ARG A 63 -9.41 6.91 -10.31
C ARG A 63 -7.98 6.38 -10.29
N VAL A 64 -7.78 5.21 -9.68
CA VAL A 64 -6.51 4.48 -9.67
C VAL A 64 -6.67 3.23 -10.51
N ILE A 65 -5.75 2.99 -11.44
CA ILE A 65 -5.69 1.78 -12.26
C ILE A 65 -4.56 0.92 -11.68
N VAL A 66 -4.88 -0.29 -11.23
CA VAL A 66 -3.94 -1.22 -10.59
C VAL A 66 -3.59 -2.34 -11.58
N LYS A 67 -2.99 -1.99 -12.73
CA LYS A 67 -2.54 -2.96 -13.73
C LYS A 67 -1.06 -3.32 -13.56
#